data_AF-A0A7K1E895-F1
#
_entry.id   AF-A0A7K1E895-F1
#
_cell.length_a   1.000
_cell.length_b   1.000
_cell.length_c   1.000
_cell.angle_alpha   90.00
_cell.angle_beta   90.00
_cell.angle_gamma   90.00
#
_symmetry.space_group_name_H-M   'P 1'
#
loop_
_entity.id
_entity.type
_entity.pdbx_description
1 polymer ?
#
loop_
_entity_poly.entity_id
_entity_poly.type
_entity_poly.pdbx_seq_one_letter_code
_entity_poly.pdbx_strand_id
1 'polypeptide(L)'
;MATDSSGPIDPDRILDKTFATVKKGVDPVEVQRYLLQVSNQLKTSQTRVSELERQLDQARRQSAEHDPIDPSNLTKLLGEETTRVLDAAQSAAAEIRAKAEENVARLLREAREESVRLREDAETLVARRTQEAEQATAQIREYAETQRANAEAEAASIIEASKQQGREMVQEAKEVRQRMLDDLANRRQALRQQIEQLQAGRDRLSAAYDIVRETLAVATEELHVALPEGRLSAEVASLQSVDSELEATITPIVSAEELDEPTIDVFPASQARNVETPAEVRPSAPKLTVVPPVEEAVVEEIVEAAAVVEDAPEPPTETAVVPEDPREGRHSS
;
A
#
# COMPACT_ATOMS: atom_id res chain seq x y z
N MET A 1 137.46 -45.21 33.32
CA MET A 1 137.64 -43.74 33.32
C MET A 1 136.97 -43.21 32.06
N ALA A 2 136.16 -42.15 32.14
CA ALA A 2 135.65 -41.34 31.01
C ALA A 2 134.82 -42.07 29.92
N THR A 3 133.66 -41.60 29.48
CA THR A 3 132.78 -40.48 29.90
C THR A 3 131.32 -40.88 29.69
N ASP A 4 130.40 -40.40 30.54
CA ASP A 4 129.01 -40.27 30.13
C ASP A 4 128.89 -39.35 28.91
N SER A 5 128.12 -39.77 27.91
CA SER A 5 127.79 -38.95 26.73
C SER A 5 126.31 -38.58 26.68
N SER A 6 125.66 -38.48 27.85
CA SER A 6 124.26 -38.02 28.00
C SER A 6 124.13 -36.49 28.00
N GLY A 7 125.01 -35.81 27.26
CA GLY A 7 124.84 -34.38 26.93
C GLY A 7 123.89 -34.22 25.74
N PRO A 8 123.42 -32.99 25.45
CA PRO A 8 122.70 -32.72 24.20
C PRO A 8 123.58 -33.13 23.02
N ILE A 9 123.00 -33.85 22.05
CA ILE A 9 123.74 -34.31 20.88
C ILE A 9 124.11 -33.07 20.05
N ASP A 10 125.39 -32.73 20.08
CA ASP A 10 125.98 -31.68 19.25
C ASP A 10 125.98 -32.14 17.79
N PRO A 11 125.24 -31.49 16.88
CA PRO A 11 125.03 -31.98 15.52
C PRO A 11 126.33 -32.10 14.71
N ASP A 12 127.33 -31.27 14.98
CA ASP A 12 128.62 -31.36 14.27
C ASP A 12 129.41 -32.61 14.71
N ARG A 13 129.33 -33.00 15.99
CA ARG A 13 129.97 -34.20 16.54
C ARG A 13 129.33 -35.52 16.10
N ILE A 14 128.15 -35.47 15.46
CA ILE A 14 127.52 -36.67 14.87
C ILE A 14 128.37 -37.22 13.72
N LEU A 15 129.01 -36.33 12.94
CA LEU A 15 129.79 -36.69 11.75
C LEU A 15 131.13 -37.36 12.11
N ASP A 16 131.76 -36.94 13.20
CA ASP A 16 133.03 -37.49 13.70
C ASP A 16 132.87 -38.89 14.33
N LYS A 17 131.64 -39.41 14.43
CA LYS A 17 131.36 -40.67 15.12
C LYS A 17 131.78 -41.88 14.28
N THR A 18 132.87 -42.53 14.67
CA THR A 18 133.32 -43.80 14.08
C THR A 18 132.60 -45.01 14.68
N PHE A 19 132.44 -46.05 13.87
CA PHE A 19 131.81 -47.33 14.25
C PHE A 19 132.73 -48.50 13.85
N ALA A 20 132.69 -49.59 14.62
CA ALA A 20 133.47 -50.79 14.32
C ALA A 20 132.86 -51.56 13.14
N THR A 21 133.70 -52.02 12.20
CA THR A 21 133.25 -52.79 11.03
C THR A 21 133.10 -54.27 11.37
N VAL A 22 132.05 -54.90 10.80
CA VAL A 22 131.66 -56.30 11.07
C VAL A 22 131.43 -57.03 9.74
N LYS A 23 131.73 -58.33 9.66
CA LYS A 23 131.70 -59.13 8.41
C LYS A 23 130.33 -59.18 7.68
N LYS A 24 129.25 -58.76 8.35
CA LYS A 24 127.99 -58.31 7.72
C LYS A 24 127.55 -57.06 8.47
N GLY A 25 127.27 -55.98 7.75
CA GLY A 25 126.89 -54.68 8.30
C GLY A 25 126.41 -53.74 7.20
N VAL A 26 125.96 -52.55 7.58
CA VAL A 26 125.54 -51.48 6.66
C VAL A 26 126.77 -50.83 6.01
N ASP A 27 126.63 -50.32 4.78
CA ASP A 27 127.71 -49.59 4.10
C ASP A 27 128.10 -48.33 4.91
N PRO A 28 129.39 -48.15 5.29
CA PRO A 28 129.83 -46.94 5.99
C PRO A 28 129.54 -45.65 5.23
N VAL A 29 129.48 -45.65 3.89
CA VAL A 29 129.12 -44.48 3.08
C VAL A 29 127.63 -44.14 3.22
N GLU A 30 126.77 -45.15 3.32
CA GLU A 30 125.34 -44.97 3.59
C GLU A 30 125.10 -44.47 5.03
N VAL A 31 125.81 -45.03 6.01
CA VAL A 31 125.79 -44.56 7.41
C VAL A 31 126.24 -43.11 7.50
N GLN A 32 127.36 -42.72 6.87
CA GLN A 32 127.82 -41.32 6.88
C GLN A 32 126.82 -40.37 6.20
N ARG A 33 126.21 -40.78 5.08
CA ARG A 33 125.14 -40.00 4.42
C ARG A 33 123.93 -39.80 5.34
N TYR A 34 123.50 -40.85 6.05
CA TYR A 34 122.40 -40.77 6.99
C TYR A 34 122.75 -39.88 8.21
N LEU A 35 123.96 -39.98 8.76
CA LEU A 35 124.43 -39.12 9.84
C LEU A 35 124.51 -37.65 9.43
N LEU A 36 124.87 -37.35 8.18
CA LEU A 36 124.82 -36.00 7.61
C LEU A 36 123.38 -35.48 7.43
N GLN A 37 122.42 -36.35 7.10
CA GLN A 37 121.00 -35.98 7.09
C GLN A 37 120.50 -35.69 8.51
N VAL A 38 120.86 -36.52 9.49
CA VAL A 38 120.48 -36.36 10.90
C VAL A 38 121.10 -35.10 11.52
N SER A 39 122.38 -34.78 11.26
CA SER A 39 123.01 -33.56 11.77
C SER A 39 122.38 -32.29 11.19
N ASN A 40 122.09 -32.27 9.88
CA ASN A 40 121.38 -31.16 9.25
C ASN A 40 119.95 -30.99 9.78
N GLN A 41 119.22 -32.09 10.00
CA GLN A 41 117.89 -32.06 10.62
C GLN A 41 117.95 -31.57 12.08
N LEU A 42 118.97 -31.97 12.84
CA LEU A 42 119.16 -31.54 14.23
C LEU A 42 119.56 -30.06 14.34
N LYS A 43 120.43 -29.55 13.45
CA LYS A 43 120.70 -28.10 13.33
C LYS A 43 119.42 -27.32 13.05
N THR A 44 118.64 -27.78 12.06
CA THR A 44 117.35 -27.16 11.69
C THR A 44 116.38 -27.14 12.88
N SER A 45 116.34 -28.21 13.66
CA SER A 45 115.55 -28.30 14.89
C SER A 45 116.03 -27.31 15.97
N GLN A 46 117.34 -27.27 16.26
CA GLN A 46 117.91 -26.35 17.25
C GLN A 46 117.73 -24.87 16.87
N THR A 47 117.87 -24.52 15.59
CA THR A 47 117.54 -23.17 15.08
C THR A 47 116.06 -22.85 15.31
N ARG A 48 115.15 -23.81 15.05
CA ARG A 48 113.71 -23.60 15.25
C ARG A 48 113.30 -23.52 16.73
N VAL A 49 113.97 -24.27 17.62
CA VAL A 49 113.76 -24.17 19.07
C VAL A 49 114.19 -22.80 19.59
N SER A 50 115.42 -22.36 19.28
CA SER A 50 115.91 -21.05 19.74
C SER A 50 115.13 -19.86 19.17
N GLU A 51 114.53 -20.01 17.98
CA GLU A 51 113.60 -19.03 17.41
C GLU A 51 112.23 -19.04 18.12
N LEU A 52 111.69 -20.21 18.47
CA LEU A 52 110.46 -20.32 19.27
C LEU A 52 110.65 -19.81 20.71
N GLU A 53 111.82 -20.01 21.31
CA GLU A 53 112.18 -19.47 22.62
C GLU A 53 112.22 -17.94 22.60
N ARG A 54 112.82 -17.33 21.57
CA ARG A 54 112.79 -15.88 21.35
C ARG A 54 111.37 -15.36 21.18
N GLN A 55 110.53 -16.05 20.41
CA GLN A 55 109.13 -15.65 20.20
C GLN A 55 108.30 -15.78 21.48
N LEU A 56 108.54 -16.81 22.30
CA LEU A 56 107.92 -16.94 23.63
C LEU A 56 108.35 -15.81 24.57
N ASP A 57 109.63 -15.48 24.63
CA ASP A 57 110.12 -14.40 25.49
C ASP A 57 109.70 -13.01 25.00
N GLN A 58 109.55 -12.80 23.68
CA GLN A 58 108.95 -11.60 23.12
C GLN A 58 107.47 -11.49 23.48
N ALA A 59 106.68 -12.55 23.27
CA ALA A 59 105.26 -12.58 23.63
C ALA A 59 105.03 -12.40 25.13
N ARG A 60 105.90 -12.99 25.97
CA ARG A 60 105.90 -12.78 27.43
C ARG A 60 106.15 -11.32 27.80
N ARG A 61 107.14 -10.66 27.19
CA ARG A 61 107.40 -9.22 27.40
C ARG A 61 106.20 -8.38 27.00
N GLN A 62 105.64 -8.60 25.82
CA GLN A 62 104.41 -7.91 25.38
C GLN A 62 103.24 -8.13 26.35
N SER A 63 103.06 -9.35 26.88
CA SER A 63 102.02 -9.64 27.88
C SER A 63 102.30 -9.06 29.27
N ALA A 64 103.54 -8.69 29.58
CA ALA A 64 103.95 -8.06 30.84
C ALA A 64 104.08 -6.53 30.74
N GLU A 65 104.20 -5.99 29.53
CA GLU A 65 104.04 -4.57 29.20
C GLU A 65 102.55 -4.15 29.22
N HIS A 66 101.64 -5.12 29.10
CA HIS A 66 100.22 -4.94 29.40
C HIS A 66 99.94 -5.13 30.90
N ASP A 67 99.69 -4.02 31.59
CA ASP A 67 99.34 -3.96 33.01
C ASP A 67 98.11 -4.84 33.33
N PRO A 68 98.11 -5.65 34.42
CA PRO A 68 96.97 -6.50 34.76
C PRO A 68 95.73 -5.65 35.06
N ILE A 69 94.65 -5.90 34.32
CA ILE A 69 93.43 -5.08 34.30
C ILE A 69 92.88 -4.88 35.73
N ASP A 70 92.99 -3.66 36.25
CA ASP A 70 92.51 -3.30 37.59
C ASP A 70 90.97 -3.43 37.68
N PRO A 71 90.43 -4.33 38.52
CA PRO A 71 89.00 -4.46 38.72
C PRO A 71 88.35 -3.19 39.29
N SER A 72 89.10 -2.32 39.98
CA SER A 72 88.60 -1.02 40.46
C SER A 72 88.33 -0.04 39.31
N ASN A 73 89.06 -0.13 38.20
CA ASN A 73 88.85 0.72 37.03
C ASN A 73 87.80 0.14 36.08
N LEU A 74 87.75 -1.18 35.91
CA LEU A 74 86.70 -1.84 35.12
C LEU A 74 85.30 -1.60 35.73
N THR A 75 85.17 -1.63 37.06
CA THR A 75 83.90 -1.32 37.75
C THR A 75 83.49 0.15 37.63
N LYS A 76 84.44 1.11 37.63
CA LYS A 76 84.14 2.53 37.33
C LYS A 76 83.64 2.71 35.91
N LEU A 77 84.35 2.17 34.91
CA LEU A 77 83.97 2.28 33.50
C LEU A 77 82.61 1.62 33.21
N LEU A 78 82.31 0.49 33.85
CA LEU A 78 81.00 -0.14 33.77
C LEU A 78 79.91 0.71 34.46
N GLY A 79 80.22 1.36 35.58
CA GLY A 79 79.34 2.34 36.23
C GLY A 79 79.01 3.52 35.32
N GLU A 80 80.03 4.14 34.72
CA GLU A 80 79.86 5.22 33.76
C GLU A 80 79.00 4.80 32.55
N GLU A 81 79.32 3.66 31.92
CA GLU A 81 78.61 3.23 30.72
C GLU A 81 77.17 2.80 31.03
N THR A 82 76.91 2.20 32.21
CA THR A 82 75.54 1.93 32.65
C THR A 82 74.76 3.22 32.95
N THR A 83 75.37 4.27 33.51
CA THR A 83 74.70 5.58 33.60
C THR A 83 74.42 6.19 32.22
N ARG A 84 75.37 6.15 31.27
CA ARG A 84 75.16 6.65 29.90
C ARG A 84 74.02 5.91 29.19
N VAL A 85 73.93 4.59 29.34
CA VAL A 85 72.84 3.77 28.77
C VAL A 85 71.50 4.08 29.44
N LEU A 86 71.46 4.30 30.75
CA LEU A 86 70.24 4.68 31.47
C LEU A 86 69.76 6.09 31.10
N ASP A 87 70.66 7.06 30.94
CA ASP A 87 70.33 8.43 30.51
C ASP A 87 69.84 8.44 29.06
N ALA A 88 70.49 7.69 28.17
CA ALA A 88 70.05 7.52 26.78
C ALA A 88 68.65 6.85 26.71
N ALA A 89 68.41 5.82 27.52
CA ALA A 89 67.11 5.16 27.60
C ALA A 89 66.01 6.07 28.16
N GLN A 90 66.32 6.89 29.18
CA GLN A 90 65.39 7.89 29.72
C GLN A 90 65.09 9.00 28.71
N SER A 91 66.08 9.51 27.99
CA SER A 91 65.90 10.49 26.91
C SER A 91 65.03 9.93 25.78
N ALA A 92 65.30 8.70 25.34
CA ALA A 92 64.49 8.02 24.33
C ALA A 92 63.05 7.79 24.80
N ALA A 93 62.84 7.40 26.06
CA ALA A 93 61.50 7.26 26.65
C ALA A 93 60.75 8.60 26.73
N ALA A 94 61.44 9.69 27.09
CA ALA A 94 60.87 11.04 27.10
C ALA A 94 60.49 11.52 25.70
N GLU A 95 61.33 11.26 24.69
CA GLU A 95 61.01 11.53 23.28
C GLU A 95 59.81 10.73 22.78
N ILE A 96 59.76 9.42 23.07
CA ILE A 96 58.63 8.56 22.69
C ILE A 96 57.35 9.07 23.34
N ARG A 97 57.41 9.46 24.62
CA ARG A 97 56.28 10.03 25.35
C ARG A 97 55.81 11.34 24.74
N ALA A 98 56.70 12.29 24.48
CA ALA A 98 56.35 13.58 23.87
C ALA A 98 55.70 13.39 22.48
N LYS A 99 56.26 12.51 21.65
CA LYS A 99 55.70 12.16 20.33
C LYS A 99 54.35 11.46 20.45
N ALA A 100 54.13 10.62 21.46
CA ALA A 100 52.84 9.99 21.73
C ALA A 100 51.79 11.03 22.19
N GLU A 101 52.14 11.91 23.12
CA GLU A 101 51.27 12.98 23.63
C GLU A 101 50.90 13.99 22.51
N GLU A 102 51.84 14.33 21.61
CA GLU A 102 51.56 15.15 20.42
C GLU A 102 50.61 14.43 19.44
N ASN A 103 50.86 13.16 19.13
CA ASN A 103 49.99 12.38 18.24
C ASN A 103 48.57 12.24 18.79
N VAL A 104 48.42 11.99 20.10
CA VAL A 104 47.11 11.98 20.78
C VAL A 104 46.45 13.36 20.73
N ALA A 105 47.20 14.44 20.98
CA ALA A 105 46.68 15.80 20.87
C ALA A 105 46.24 16.18 19.44
N ARG A 106 46.89 15.62 18.41
CA ARG A 106 46.48 15.77 17.01
C ARG A 106 45.20 14.98 16.71
N LEU A 107 45.16 13.69 17.03
CA LEU A 107 43.97 12.83 16.85
C LEU A 107 42.73 13.38 17.59
N LEU A 108 42.91 13.96 18.78
CA LEU A 108 41.83 14.60 19.54
C LEU A 108 41.35 15.93 18.94
N ARG A 109 42.13 16.60 18.08
CA ARG A 109 41.65 17.73 17.27
C ARG A 109 40.92 17.24 16.03
N GLU A 110 41.54 16.32 15.29
CA GLU A 110 40.99 15.71 14.07
C GLU A 110 39.60 15.09 14.33
N ALA A 111 39.45 14.26 15.36
CA ALA A 111 38.17 13.65 15.72
C ALA A 111 37.13 14.66 16.25
N ARG A 112 37.55 15.79 16.83
CA ARG A 112 36.62 16.86 17.24
C ARG A 112 36.10 17.61 16.02
N GLU A 113 36.98 18.00 15.10
CA GLU A 113 36.62 18.66 13.84
C GLU A 113 35.71 17.77 12.99
N GLU A 114 36.02 16.47 12.86
CA GLU A 114 35.17 15.49 12.20
C GLU A 114 33.79 15.40 12.87
N SER A 115 33.74 15.38 14.21
CA SER A 115 32.45 15.38 14.94
C SER A 115 31.65 16.67 14.78
N VAL A 116 32.29 17.80 14.47
CA VAL A 116 31.58 19.06 14.18
C VAL A 116 31.02 19.01 12.76
N ARG A 117 31.85 18.68 11.76
CA ARG A 117 31.42 18.53 10.36
C ARG A 117 30.27 17.53 10.21
N LEU A 118 30.36 16.37 10.88
CA LEU A 118 29.29 15.36 10.86
C LEU A 118 27.97 15.84 11.50
N ARG A 119 28.02 16.78 12.47
CA ARG A 119 26.82 17.43 13.00
C ARG A 119 26.26 18.45 12.01
N GLU A 120 27.12 19.29 11.42
CA GLU A 120 26.71 20.28 10.41
C GLU A 120 26.09 19.60 9.16
N ASP A 121 26.69 18.49 8.68
CA ASP A 121 26.15 17.66 7.60
C ASP A 121 24.81 16.99 7.99
N ALA A 122 24.67 16.52 9.23
CA ALA A 122 23.42 15.93 9.72
C ALA A 122 22.31 16.99 9.89
N GLU A 123 22.63 18.16 10.44
CA GLU A 123 21.70 19.27 10.66
C GLU A 123 21.22 19.85 9.32
N THR A 124 22.11 20.03 8.35
CA THR A 124 21.73 20.48 6.99
C THR A 124 20.89 19.44 6.25
N LEU A 125 21.19 18.14 6.40
CA LEU A 125 20.36 17.06 5.85
C LEU A 125 18.97 17.01 6.49
N VAL A 126 18.88 17.15 7.82
CA VAL A 126 17.61 17.19 8.55
C VAL A 126 16.80 18.43 8.14
N ALA A 127 17.39 19.62 8.14
CA ALA A 127 16.72 20.85 7.71
C ALA A 127 16.16 20.73 6.29
N ARG A 128 16.96 20.17 5.35
CA ARG A 128 16.52 19.89 3.99
C ARG A 128 15.34 18.91 3.95
N ARG A 129 15.40 17.79 4.70
CA ARG A 129 14.32 16.80 4.71
C ARG A 129 13.04 17.32 5.36
N THR A 130 13.14 18.16 6.38
CA THR A 130 11.99 18.89 6.95
C THR A 130 11.38 19.81 5.90
N GLN A 131 12.18 20.61 5.19
CA GLN A 131 11.69 21.50 4.13
C GLN A 131 11.02 20.72 2.97
N GLU A 132 11.61 19.60 2.53
CA GLU A 132 11.03 18.72 1.50
C GLU A 132 9.68 18.11 1.98
N ALA A 133 9.57 17.74 3.25
CA ALA A 133 8.34 17.20 3.85
C ALA A 133 7.25 18.28 4.06
N GLU A 134 7.63 19.49 4.46
CA GLU A 134 6.73 20.65 4.58
C GLU A 134 6.16 21.04 3.21
N GLN A 135 6.98 21.08 2.17
CA GLN A 135 6.54 21.35 0.79
C GLN A 135 5.58 20.27 0.28
N ALA A 136 5.89 18.99 0.48
CA ALA A 136 4.98 17.90 0.14
C ALA A 136 3.64 18.00 0.91
N THR A 137 3.70 18.35 2.20
CA THR A 137 2.49 18.55 3.04
C THR A 137 1.65 19.74 2.55
N ALA A 138 2.27 20.83 2.12
CA ALA A 138 1.59 21.98 1.55
C ALA A 138 0.90 21.62 0.22
N GLN A 139 1.59 20.92 -0.69
CA GLN A 139 1.02 20.45 -1.95
C GLN A 139 -0.16 19.49 -1.75
N ILE A 140 -0.08 18.59 -0.76
CA ILE A 140 -1.19 17.68 -0.40
C ILE A 140 -2.41 18.46 0.12
N ARG A 141 -2.20 19.54 0.90
CA ARG A 141 -3.29 20.41 1.38
C ARG A 141 -3.93 21.19 0.24
N GLU A 142 -3.14 21.85 -0.60
CA GLU A 142 -3.62 22.60 -1.79
C GLU A 142 -4.40 21.69 -2.75
N TYR A 143 -3.91 20.46 -2.98
CA TYR A 143 -4.64 19.46 -3.75
C TYR A 143 -5.95 19.03 -3.07
N ALA A 144 -5.95 18.78 -1.75
CA ALA A 144 -7.16 18.41 -1.03
C ALA A 144 -8.21 19.55 -0.99
N GLU A 145 -7.76 20.80 -0.89
CA GLU A 145 -8.62 22.00 -0.90
C GLU A 145 -9.23 22.25 -2.28
N THR A 146 -8.44 22.14 -3.35
CA THR A 146 -8.95 22.24 -4.74
C THR A 146 -9.91 21.10 -5.10
N GLN A 147 -9.64 19.87 -4.67
CA GLN A 147 -10.57 18.74 -4.86
C GLN A 147 -11.89 18.94 -4.08
N ARG A 148 -11.85 19.49 -2.86
CA ARG A 148 -13.06 19.84 -2.11
C ARG A 148 -13.87 20.93 -2.80
N ALA A 149 -13.23 22.03 -3.21
CA ALA A 149 -13.89 23.13 -3.92
C ALA A 149 -14.55 22.66 -5.23
N ASN A 150 -13.89 21.77 -5.98
CA ASN A 150 -14.47 21.16 -7.18
C ASN A 150 -15.69 20.29 -6.84
N ALA A 151 -15.59 19.39 -5.86
CA ALA A 151 -16.69 18.53 -5.45
C ALA A 151 -17.90 19.31 -4.90
N GLU A 152 -17.66 20.41 -4.17
CA GLU A 152 -18.70 21.32 -3.68
C GLU A 152 -19.38 22.07 -4.84
N ALA A 153 -18.63 22.53 -5.83
CA ALA A 153 -19.17 23.17 -7.04
C ALA A 153 -19.96 22.20 -7.91
N GLU A 154 -19.47 20.98 -8.11
CA GLU A 154 -20.19 19.91 -8.80
C GLU A 154 -21.49 19.54 -8.09
N ALA A 155 -21.45 19.31 -6.78
CA ALA A 155 -22.64 19.02 -5.97
C ALA A 155 -23.66 20.17 -6.03
N ALA A 156 -23.22 21.43 -5.94
CA ALA A 156 -24.10 22.59 -6.09
C ALA A 156 -24.75 22.65 -7.49
N SER A 157 -23.99 22.34 -8.55
CA SER A 157 -24.52 22.30 -9.92
C SER A 157 -25.57 21.21 -10.12
N ILE A 158 -25.34 20.01 -9.56
CA ILE A 158 -26.28 18.88 -9.59
C ILE A 158 -27.56 19.23 -8.82
N ILE A 159 -27.43 19.89 -7.67
CA ILE A 159 -28.56 20.34 -6.85
C ILE A 159 -29.42 21.39 -7.59
N GLU A 160 -28.82 22.40 -8.23
CA GLU A 160 -29.60 23.39 -9.00
C GLU A 160 -30.21 22.80 -10.28
N ALA A 161 -29.50 21.92 -11.00
CA ALA A 161 -30.06 21.18 -12.14
C ALA A 161 -31.27 20.33 -11.71
N SER A 162 -31.17 19.61 -10.59
CA SER A 162 -32.26 18.79 -10.04
C SER A 162 -33.46 19.65 -9.60
N LYS A 163 -33.21 20.81 -8.97
CA LYS A 163 -34.26 21.79 -8.64
C LYS A 163 -34.95 22.33 -9.88
N GLN A 164 -34.19 22.60 -10.95
CA GLN A 164 -34.74 23.14 -12.18
C GLN A 164 -35.60 22.11 -12.91
N GLN A 165 -35.11 20.88 -13.09
CA GLN A 165 -35.89 19.76 -13.62
C GLN A 165 -37.17 19.51 -12.79
N GLY A 166 -37.09 19.61 -11.46
CA GLY A 166 -38.25 19.50 -10.57
C GLY A 166 -39.29 20.62 -10.77
N ARG A 167 -38.84 21.86 -11.04
CA ARG A 167 -39.75 22.99 -11.38
C ARG A 167 -40.43 22.77 -12.73
N GLU A 168 -39.68 22.31 -13.72
CA GLU A 168 -40.17 22.02 -15.07
C GLU A 168 -41.22 20.90 -15.06
N MET A 169 -40.92 19.77 -14.42
CA MET A 169 -41.86 18.65 -14.24
C MET A 169 -43.16 19.08 -13.51
N VAL A 170 -43.05 19.95 -12.49
CA VAL A 170 -44.22 20.52 -11.79
C VAL A 170 -45.01 21.49 -12.68
N GLN A 171 -44.36 22.19 -13.61
CA GLN A 171 -45.03 23.05 -14.58
C GLN A 171 -45.75 22.24 -15.65
N GLU A 172 -45.10 21.22 -16.23
CA GLU A 172 -45.72 20.27 -17.16
C GLU A 172 -46.94 19.59 -16.53
N ALA A 173 -46.83 19.13 -15.28
CA ALA A 173 -47.94 18.52 -14.55
C ALA A 173 -49.13 19.48 -14.33
N LYS A 174 -48.87 20.78 -14.08
CA LYS A 174 -49.93 21.81 -14.03
C LYS A 174 -50.60 22.00 -15.39
N GLU A 175 -49.83 22.03 -16.48
CA GLU A 175 -50.36 22.23 -17.82
C GLU A 175 -51.16 21.03 -18.33
N VAL A 176 -50.72 19.81 -18.02
CA VAL A 176 -51.50 18.58 -18.28
C VAL A 176 -52.79 18.58 -17.45
N ARG A 177 -52.71 18.94 -16.16
CA ARG A 177 -53.90 19.09 -15.30
C ARG A 177 -54.86 20.15 -15.85
N GLN A 178 -54.36 21.30 -16.30
CA GLN A 178 -55.19 22.37 -16.85
C GLN A 178 -55.92 21.89 -18.12
N ARG A 179 -55.19 21.29 -19.08
CA ARG A 179 -55.76 20.66 -20.27
C ARG A 179 -56.86 19.63 -19.94
N MET A 180 -56.65 18.79 -18.92
CA MET A 180 -57.66 17.83 -18.46
C MET A 180 -58.88 18.49 -17.80
N LEU A 181 -58.70 19.58 -17.05
CA LEU A 181 -59.81 20.33 -16.44
C LEU A 181 -60.64 21.07 -17.49
N ASP A 182 -59.99 21.61 -18.52
CA ASP A 182 -60.67 22.29 -19.64
C ASP A 182 -61.45 21.30 -20.51
N ASP A 183 -60.87 20.14 -20.85
CA ASP A 183 -61.61 19.05 -21.52
C ASP A 183 -62.82 18.57 -20.69
N LEU A 184 -62.63 18.34 -19.39
CA LEU A 184 -63.71 17.95 -18.50
C LEU A 184 -64.81 19.02 -18.40
N ALA A 185 -64.44 20.31 -18.41
CA ALA A 185 -65.38 21.42 -18.43
C ALA A 185 -66.18 21.49 -19.73
N ASN A 186 -65.50 21.34 -20.88
CA ASN A 186 -66.12 21.29 -22.22
C ASN A 186 -67.07 20.09 -22.35
N ARG A 187 -66.63 18.89 -21.95
CA ARG A 187 -67.44 17.67 -21.96
C ARG A 187 -68.67 17.80 -21.05
N ARG A 188 -68.52 18.41 -19.86
CA ARG A 188 -69.64 18.72 -18.97
C ARG A 188 -70.62 19.73 -19.57
N GLN A 189 -70.13 20.70 -20.35
CA GLN A 189 -70.99 21.67 -21.06
C GLN A 189 -71.78 20.98 -22.19
N ALA A 190 -71.13 20.15 -23.00
CA ALA A 190 -71.80 19.37 -24.04
C ALA A 190 -72.87 18.41 -23.47
N LEU A 191 -72.56 17.71 -22.37
CA LEU A 191 -73.53 16.86 -21.67
C LEU A 191 -74.72 17.65 -21.11
N ARG A 192 -74.52 18.89 -20.62
CA ARG A 192 -75.62 19.76 -20.19
C ARG A 192 -76.52 20.16 -21.34
N GLN A 193 -75.95 20.54 -22.49
CA GLN A 193 -76.71 20.86 -23.70
C GLN A 193 -77.51 19.65 -24.20
N GLN A 194 -76.96 18.44 -24.13
CA GLN A 194 -77.69 17.20 -24.45
C GLN A 194 -78.85 16.94 -23.47
N ILE A 195 -78.65 17.17 -22.16
CA ILE A 195 -79.73 17.04 -21.16
C ILE A 195 -80.84 18.07 -21.42
N GLU A 196 -80.49 19.31 -21.75
CA GLU A 196 -81.45 20.37 -22.10
C GLU A 196 -82.25 20.04 -23.38
N GLN A 197 -81.57 19.50 -24.41
CA GLN A 197 -82.23 18.99 -25.63
C GLN A 197 -83.16 17.81 -25.35
N LEU A 198 -82.76 16.86 -24.49
CA LEU A 198 -83.59 15.73 -24.08
C LEU A 198 -84.79 16.16 -23.22
N GLN A 199 -84.64 17.18 -22.37
CA GLN A 199 -85.75 17.78 -21.62
C GLN A 199 -86.74 18.47 -22.57
N ALA A 200 -86.26 19.31 -23.50
CA ALA A 200 -87.11 19.93 -24.51
C ALA A 200 -87.79 18.88 -25.43
N GLY A 201 -87.12 17.76 -25.73
CA GLY A 201 -87.69 16.62 -26.44
C GLY A 201 -88.81 15.93 -25.66
N ARG A 202 -88.55 15.59 -24.38
CA ARG A 202 -89.55 15.04 -23.45
C ARG A 202 -90.76 15.94 -23.32
N ASP A 203 -90.57 17.25 -23.21
CA ASP A 203 -91.65 18.20 -22.95
C ASP A 203 -92.54 18.38 -24.20
N ARG A 204 -91.96 18.31 -25.41
CA ARG A 204 -92.73 18.19 -26.66
C ARG A 204 -93.51 16.87 -26.73
N LEU A 205 -92.90 15.74 -26.34
CA LEU A 205 -93.57 14.44 -26.31
C LEU A 205 -94.72 14.41 -25.29
N SER A 206 -94.55 15.06 -24.13
CA SER A 206 -95.63 15.22 -23.15
C SER A 206 -96.78 16.05 -23.73
N ALA A 207 -96.49 17.21 -24.32
CA ALA A 207 -97.53 18.04 -24.95
C ALA A 207 -98.26 17.30 -26.09
N ALA A 208 -97.53 16.52 -26.91
CA ALA A 208 -98.14 15.68 -27.94
C ALA A 208 -99.01 14.56 -27.34
N TYR A 209 -98.57 13.93 -26.24
CA TYR A 209 -99.37 12.93 -25.52
C TYR A 209 -100.62 13.53 -24.85
N ASP A 210 -100.52 14.72 -24.27
CA ASP A 210 -101.66 15.45 -23.72
C ASP A 210 -102.70 15.76 -24.80
N ILE A 211 -102.28 16.20 -25.99
CA ILE A 211 -103.15 16.39 -27.17
C ILE A 211 -103.79 15.06 -27.60
N VAL A 212 -103.02 13.97 -27.72
CA VAL A 212 -103.55 12.65 -28.11
C VAL A 212 -104.54 12.11 -27.06
N ARG A 213 -104.33 12.38 -25.77
CA ARG A 213 -105.29 12.03 -24.72
C ARG A 213 -106.57 12.87 -24.83
N GLU A 214 -106.46 14.16 -25.15
CA GLU A 214 -107.61 15.05 -25.33
C GLU A 214 -108.44 14.66 -26.56
N THR A 215 -107.81 14.42 -27.72
CA THR A 215 -108.52 13.98 -28.93
C THR A 215 -109.12 12.57 -28.76
N LEU A 216 -108.45 11.66 -28.05
CA LEU A 216 -109.03 10.36 -27.69
C LEU A 216 -110.21 10.50 -26.74
N ALA A 217 -110.17 11.42 -25.77
CA ALA A 217 -111.30 11.69 -24.87
C ALA A 217 -112.51 12.25 -25.65
N VAL A 218 -112.29 13.22 -26.55
CA VAL A 218 -113.33 13.74 -27.45
C VAL A 218 -113.92 12.62 -28.31
N ALA A 219 -113.08 11.83 -29.00
CA ALA A 219 -113.54 10.71 -29.82
C ALA A 219 -114.27 9.62 -29.01
N THR A 220 -113.95 9.45 -27.73
CA THR A 220 -114.65 8.51 -26.83
C THR A 220 -116.01 9.04 -26.40
N GLU A 221 -116.13 10.35 -26.15
CA GLU A 221 -117.40 11.00 -25.83
C GLU A 221 -118.32 11.06 -27.08
N GLU A 222 -117.76 11.43 -28.24
CA GLU A 222 -118.45 11.34 -29.53
C GLU A 222 -118.94 9.92 -29.81
N LEU A 223 -118.14 8.89 -29.54
CA LEU A 223 -118.56 7.49 -29.63
C LEU A 223 -119.65 7.15 -28.60
N HIS A 224 -119.62 7.73 -27.39
CA HIS A 224 -120.62 7.51 -26.35
C HIS A 224 -121.99 8.13 -26.70
N VAL A 225 -122.01 9.20 -27.49
CA VAL A 225 -123.22 9.81 -28.06
C VAL A 225 -123.67 9.10 -29.35
N ALA A 226 -122.74 8.83 -30.26
CA ALA A 226 -123.03 8.24 -31.57
C ALA A 226 -123.40 6.75 -31.50
N LEU A 227 -123.00 5.99 -30.47
CA LEU A 227 -123.44 4.61 -30.28
C LEU A 227 -124.95 4.49 -29.98
N PRO A 228 -125.56 5.22 -29.02
CA PRO A 228 -127.00 5.22 -28.83
C PRO A 228 -127.76 5.86 -30.00
N GLU A 229 -127.30 6.97 -30.58
CA GLU A 229 -127.96 7.56 -31.76
C GLU A 229 -127.89 6.63 -32.99
N GLY A 230 -126.74 5.99 -33.22
CA GLY A 230 -126.55 4.99 -34.27
C GLY A 230 -127.35 3.71 -34.03
N ARG A 231 -127.53 3.28 -32.77
CA ARG A 231 -128.43 2.16 -32.42
C ARG A 231 -129.89 2.51 -32.68
N LEU A 232 -130.36 3.68 -32.26
CA LEU A 232 -131.72 4.16 -32.55
C LEU A 232 -131.95 4.30 -34.07
N SER A 233 -130.95 4.80 -34.80
CA SER A 233 -131.00 4.90 -36.26
C SER A 233 -131.02 3.53 -36.95
N ALA A 234 -130.24 2.57 -36.46
CA ALA A 234 -130.25 1.19 -36.95
C ALA A 234 -131.55 0.44 -36.59
N GLU A 235 -132.14 0.72 -35.42
CA GLU A 235 -133.43 0.17 -35.00
C GLU A 235 -134.56 0.73 -35.89
N VAL A 236 -134.58 2.05 -36.12
CA VAL A 236 -135.50 2.69 -37.09
C VAL A 236 -135.30 2.13 -38.51
N ALA A 237 -134.06 1.95 -38.96
CA ALA A 237 -133.77 1.33 -40.26
C ALA A 237 -134.27 -0.13 -40.32
N SER A 238 -134.11 -0.91 -39.24
CA SER A 238 -134.60 -2.30 -39.15
C SER A 238 -136.13 -2.40 -39.13
N LEU A 239 -136.81 -1.37 -38.63
CA LEU A 239 -138.27 -1.23 -38.67
C LEU A 239 -138.77 -0.76 -40.05
N GLN A 240 -137.92 -0.09 -40.85
CA GLN A 240 -138.20 0.26 -42.24
C GLN A 240 -137.86 -0.87 -43.22
N SER A 241 -136.91 -1.75 -42.90
CA SER A 241 -136.49 -2.88 -43.75
C SER A 241 -137.41 -4.11 -43.67
N VAL A 242 -138.70 -3.91 -43.39
CA VAL A 242 -139.71 -4.99 -43.29
C VAL A 242 -140.56 -5.11 -44.56
N ASP A 243 -140.42 -4.18 -45.53
CA ASP A 243 -141.19 -4.19 -46.77
C ASP A 243 -140.34 -3.79 -48.01
N SER A 244 -139.34 -4.62 -48.32
CA SER A 244 -138.64 -4.66 -49.63
C SER A 244 -137.84 -5.97 -49.77
N GLU A 245 -138.29 -6.88 -50.63
CA GLU A 245 -137.57 -8.11 -50.97
C GLU A 245 -136.55 -7.88 -52.11
N LEU A 246 -135.36 -8.47 -51.95
CA LEU A 246 -134.35 -8.74 -53.00
C LEU A 246 -133.69 -7.51 -53.68
N GLU A 247 -132.49 -7.61 -54.29
CA GLU A 247 -131.63 -8.78 -54.53
C GLU A 247 -130.26 -8.68 -53.84
N ALA A 248 -129.66 -9.83 -53.54
CA ALA A 248 -128.24 -9.92 -53.18
C ALA A 248 -127.43 -10.37 -54.40
N THR A 249 -126.38 -9.62 -54.77
CA THR A 249 -125.31 -10.09 -55.66
C THR A 249 -124.00 -10.11 -54.89
N ILE A 250 -123.45 -11.30 -54.68
CA ILE A 250 -122.15 -11.51 -54.04
C ILE A 250 -121.07 -11.64 -55.13
N THR A 251 -120.03 -10.81 -55.05
CA THR A 251 -118.76 -11.03 -55.75
C THR A 251 -117.60 -10.95 -54.74
N PRO A 252 -116.50 -11.71 -54.94
CA PRO A 252 -115.57 -12.04 -53.87
C PRO A 252 -114.46 -11.00 -53.62
N ILE A 253 -113.86 -11.11 -52.44
CA ILE A 253 -112.71 -10.32 -51.95
C ILE A 253 -111.44 -10.63 -52.76
N VAL A 254 -110.64 -9.60 -53.06
CA VAL A 254 -109.21 -9.69 -53.35
C VAL A 254 -108.47 -8.62 -52.52
N SER A 255 -107.23 -8.93 -52.13
CA SER A 255 -106.48 -8.29 -51.03
C SER A 255 -105.61 -7.08 -51.44
N ALA A 256 -104.77 -6.66 -50.48
CA ALA A 256 -103.74 -5.61 -50.48
C ALA A 256 -104.27 -4.21 -50.10
N GLU A 257 -103.96 -3.58 -48.96
CA GLU A 257 -102.74 -3.55 -48.10
C GLU A 257 -101.70 -2.52 -48.56
N GLU A 258 -101.89 -1.28 -48.10
CA GLU A 258 -100.84 -0.27 -48.00
C GLU A 258 -101.17 0.62 -46.78
N LEU A 259 -100.75 0.18 -45.59
CA LEU A 259 -100.69 1.02 -44.40
C LEU A 259 -99.36 1.78 -44.45
N ASP A 260 -99.42 3.10 -44.60
CA ASP A 260 -98.25 3.97 -44.54
C ASP A 260 -97.72 4.00 -43.10
N GLU A 261 -96.77 3.11 -42.78
CA GLU A 261 -96.15 3.06 -41.46
C GLU A 261 -95.36 4.36 -41.21
N PRO A 262 -95.67 5.12 -40.15
CA PRO A 262 -94.87 6.28 -39.77
C PRO A 262 -93.51 5.79 -39.30
N THR A 263 -92.55 5.71 -40.24
CA THR A 263 -91.18 5.26 -39.99
C THR A 263 -90.56 6.15 -38.92
N ILE A 264 -90.47 5.61 -37.69
CA ILE A 264 -89.69 6.23 -36.63
C ILE A 264 -88.23 6.09 -37.04
N ASP A 265 -87.63 7.19 -37.47
CA ASP A 265 -86.20 7.26 -37.81
C ASP A 265 -85.36 7.11 -36.53
N VAL A 266 -85.25 5.86 -36.07
CA VAL A 266 -84.32 5.44 -35.05
C VAL A 266 -82.92 5.50 -35.67
N PHE A 267 -82.33 6.70 -35.63
CA PHE A 267 -80.94 6.97 -35.98
C PHE A 267 -80.07 5.76 -35.61
N PRO A 268 -79.40 5.12 -36.59
CA PRO A 268 -78.72 3.86 -36.33
C PRO A 268 -77.67 4.09 -35.24
N ALA A 269 -77.83 3.38 -34.12
CA ALA A 269 -76.93 3.46 -32.98
C ALA A 269 -75.50 3.28 -33.49
N SER A 270 -74.71 4.36 -33.44
CA SER A 270 -73.45 4.46 -34.16
C SER A 270 -72.57 3.28 -33.79
N GLN A 271 -72.33 2.37 -34.74
CA GLN A 271 -71.60 1.14 -34.50
C GLN A 271 -70.33 1.47 -33.72
N ALA A 272 -70.19 0.87 -32.53
CA ALA A 272 -68.96 0.97 -31.78
C ALA A 272 -67.85 0.41 -32.66
N ARG A 273 -67.04 1.32 -33.24
CA ARG A 273 -65.86 0.91 -34.00
C ARG A 273 -64.97 0.17 -33.02
N ASN A 274 -64.95 -1.15 -33.14
CA ASN A 274 -63.84 -1.97 -32.67
C ASN A 274 -62.63 -1.53 -33.49
N VAL A 275 -61.99 -0.45 -33.02
CA VAL A 275 -60.63 -0.13 -33.39
C VAL A 275 -59.80 -1.23 -32.77
N GLU A 276 -59.54 -2.28 -33.56
CA GLU A 276 -58.42 -3.18 -33.30
C GLU A 276 -57.15 -2.33 -33.36
N THR A 277 -56.80 -1.72 -32.24
CA THR A 277 -55.45 -1.22 -32.00
C THR A 277 -54.51 -2.39 -32.23
N PRO A 278 -53.56 -2.31 -33.18
CA PRO A 278 -52.54 -3.33 -33.32
C PRO A 278 -51.90 -3.57 -31.96
N ALA A 279 -51.72 -4.83 -31.58
CA ALA A 279 -51.23 -5.19 -30.25
C ALA A 279 -49.77 -4.75 -30.09
N GLU A 280 -49.58 -3.51 -29.64
CA GLU A 280 -48.26 -2.95 -29.38
C GLU A 280 -47.55 -3.81 -28.34
N VAL A 281 -46.35 -4.26 -28.70
CA VAL A 281 -45.64 -5.30 -27.96
C VAL A 281 -45.21 -4.72 -26.62
N ARG A 282 -45.98 -5.04 -25.56
CA ARG A 282 -45.57 -4.77 -24.18
C ARG A 282 -44.18 -5.36 -23.97
N PRO A 283 -43.18 -4.57 -23.51
CA PRO A 283 -41.92 -5.14 -23.10
C PRO A 283 -42.20 -6.19 -22.02
N SER A 284 -41.62 -7.39 -22.16
CA SER A 284 -41.81 -8.47 -21.18
C SER A 284 -41.49 -7.93 -19.79
N ALA A 285 -42.41 -8.13 -18.85
CA ALA A 285 -42.12 -7.89 -17.45
C ALA A 285 -40.84 -8.66 -17.06
N PRO A 286 -39.94 -8.06 -16.26
CA PRO A 286 -38.78 -8.79 -15.76
C PRO A 286 -39.27 -10.00 -14.97
N LYS A 287 -38.68 -11.17 -15.25
CA LYS A 287 -38.94 -12.38 -14.47
C LYS A 287 -38.60 -12.09 -13.02
N LEU A 288 -39.50 -12.43 -12.09
CA LEU A 288 -39.12 -12.49 -10.67
C LEU A 288 -38.05 -13.56 -10.50
N THR A 289 -36.79 -13.14 -10.41
CA THR A 289 -35.73 -13.98 -9.84
C THR A 289 -36.08 -14.18 -8.38
N VAL A 290 -36.52 -15.39 -8.02
CA VAL A 290 -36.65 -15.79 -6.62
C VAL A 290 -35.24 -15.83 -6.06
N VAL A 291 -34.87 -14.80 -5.29
CA VAL A 291 -33.64 -14.77 -4.52
C VAL A 291 -33.77 -15.84 -3.43
N PRO A 292 -32.80 -16.75 -3.27
CA PRO A 292 -32.82 -17.72 -2.17
C PRO A 292 -32.76 -16.97 -0.82
N PRO A 293 -33.29 -17.54 0.26
CA PRO A 293 -33.23 -16.90 1.57
C PRO A 293 -31.78 -16.64 1.97
N VAL A 294 -31.50 -15.40 2.36
CA VAL A 294 -30.20 -15.00 2.91
C VAL A 294 -30.10 -15.54 4.32
N GLU A 295 -29.02 -16.27 4.63
CA GLU A 295 -28.73 -16.73 5.99
C GLU A 295 -28.47 -15.51 6.89
N GLU A 296 -29.04 -15.49 8.09
CA GLU A 296 -28.87 -14.37 9.03
C GLU A 296 -27.42 -14.30 9.50
N ALA A 297 -26.68 -13.31 8.99
CA ALA A 297 -25.32 -13.02 9.42
C ALA A 297 -25.33 -12.56 10.89
N VAL A 298 -24.68 -13.34 11.76
CA VAL A 298 -24.45 -12.96 13.15
C VAL A 298 -23.58 -11.69 13.16
N VAL A 299 -24.13 -10.61 13.71
CA VAL A 299 -23.40 -9.36 13.90
C VAL A 299 -22.63 -9.45 15.22
N GLU A 300 -21.31 -9.60 15.15
CA GLU A 300 -20.46 -9.36 16.33
C GLU A 300 -20.40 -7.85 16.61
N GLU A 301 -20.72 -7.49 17.86
CA GLU A 301 -20.82 -6.10 18.31
C GLU A 301 -19.43 -5.54 18.64
N ILE A 302 -18.84 -4.79 17.71
CA ILE A 302 -17.58 -4.06 17.94
C ILE A 302 -17.89 -2.74 18.65
N VAL A 303 -17.71 -2.70 19.97
CA VAL A 303 -17.92 -1.52 20.81
C VAL A 303 -16.60 -0.77 21.03
N GLU A 304 -16.51 0.53 20.68
CA GLU A 304 -15.35 1.36 21.03
C GLU A 304 -15.71 2.76 21.57
N ALA A 305 -15.42 2.95 22.86
CA ALA A 305 -15.03 4.16 23.60
C ALA A 305 -15.80 5.52 23.49
N ALA A 306 -16.19 6.04 24.67
CA ALA A 306 -16.04 7.48 25.03
C ALA A 306 -16.13 7.72 26.56
N ALA A 307 -15.43 8.75 27.05
CA ALA A 307 -15.36 9.26 28.45
C ALA A 307 -14.68 8.31 29.49
N VAL A 308 -14.02 8.77 30.56
CA VAL A 308 -14.00 10.08 31.28
C VAL A 308 -12.54 10.60 31.49
N VAL A 309 -12.38 11.90 31.82
CA VAL A 309 -11.10 12.60 32.14
C VAL A 309 -11.26 13.37 33.47
N GLU A 310 -10.14 13.79 34.10
CA GLU A 310 -9.99 14.41 35.45
C GLU A 310 -10.08 13.38 36.61
N ASP A 311 -9.37 13.51 37.74
CA ASP A 311 -8.54 14.60 38.31
C ASP A 311 -7.30 14.03 39.07
N ALA A 312 -6.30 14.85 39.46
CA ALA A 312 -5.15 14.44 40.28
C ALA A 312 -4.44 15.57 41.10
N PRO A 313 -4.55 15.53 42.44
CA PRO A 313 -3.42 15.72 43.39
C PRO A 313 -3.52 14.77 44.62
N GLU A 314 -2.52 14.53 45.50
CA GLU A 314 -1.06 14.79 45.58
C GLU A 314 -0.40 13.76 46.56
N PRO A 315 0.96 13.68 46.70
CA PRO A 315 1.68 12.73 47.58
C PRO A 315 2.12 13.42 48.92
N PRO A 316 3.13 12.96 49.73
CA PRO A 316 3.91 11.70 49.76
C PRO A 316 4.06 11.04 51.16
N THR A 317 4.75 9.90 51.25
CA THR A 317 5.53 9.49 52.45
C THR A 317 6.80 8.70 52.10
N GLU A 318 7.93 9.09 52.71
CA GLU A 318 9.12 8.26 52.94
C GLU A 318 8.75 6.98 53.73
N THR A 319 9.50 5.86 53.80
CA THR A 319 10.93 5.50 53.56
C THR A 319 10.97 3.99 53.15
N ALA A 320 12.04 3.17 53.02
CA ALA A 320 13.49 3.23 53.25
C ALA A 320 14.22 2.04 52.54
N VAL A 321 15.56 2.13 52.40
CA VAL A 321 16.59 1.04 52.44
C VAL A 321 16.42 -0.19 51.48
N VAL A 322 17.20 -0.47 50.40
CA VAL A 322 18.67 -0.40 50.07
C VAL A 322 19.48 -1.57 50.70
N PRO A 323 20.47 -2.27 50.06
CA PRO A 323 20.87 -2.45 48.64
C PRO A 323 21.22 -3.93 48.22
N GLU A 324 21.98 -4.08 47.12
CA GLU A 324 22.94 -5.17 46.78
C GLU A 324 22.39 -6.56 46.34
N ASP A 325 23.09 -7.36 45.52
CA ASP A 325 24.53 -7.40 45.16
C ASP A 325 24.78 -7.63 43.64
N PRO A 326 25.91 -7.21 43.02
CA PRO A 326 26.10 -7.27 41.56
C PRO A 326 27.26 -8.18 41.07
N ARG A 327 27.15 -8.63 39.81
CA ARG A 327 28.24 -9.18 38.96
C ARG A 327 28.95 -10.45 39.47
N GLU A 328 28.55 -11.60 38.93
CA GLU A 328 29.55 -12.56 38.44
C GLU A 328 29.56 -12.57 36.91
N GLY A 329 30.75 -12.61 36.33
CA GLY A 329 30.95 -12.79 34.90
C GLY A 329 32.27 -13.49 34.63
N ARG A 330 32.30 -14.34 33.61
CA ARG A 330 33.54 -14.91 33.04
C ARG A 330 33.28 -15.38 31.60
N HIS A 331 34.09 -14.88 30.67
CA HIS A 331 34.32 -15.56 29.40
C HIS A 331 35.19 -16.80 29.66
N SER A 332 34.94 -17.93 28.98
CA SER A 332 35.96 -18.80 28.35
C SER A 332 35.37 -20.14 27.89
N SER A 333 34.99 -20.24 26.61
CA SER A 333 35.20 -21.40 25.71
C SER A 333 34.67 -21.03 24.32
#